data_AF-A0A9D1FSF6-F1
#
_entry.id   AF-A0A9D1FSF6-F1
#
_cell.length_a   1.000
_cell.length_b   1.000
_cell.length_c   1.000
_cell.angle_alpha   90.00
_cell.angle_beta   90.00
_cell.angle_gamma   90.00
#
_symmetry.space_group_name_H-M   'P 1'
#
loop_
_entity.id
_entity.type
_entity.pdbx_description
1 polymer ?
#
loop_
_entity_poly.entity_id
_entity_poly.type
_entity_poly.pdbx_seq_one_letter_code
_entity_poly.pdbx_strand_id
1 'polypeptide(L)'
;LFEKGTDKILKKCGEECSEVIIAAKNGDDHETVLEISDLLYHLMVLMVNEGILLDDVEQELEKRSEKTGNLKQFHQVDKNT
;
A
#
# COMPACT_ATOMS: atom_id res chain seq x y z
N LEU A 1 -15.10 -14.70 -0.43
CA LEU A 1 -14.06 -14.31 0.57
C LEU A 1 -14.71 -13.95 1.90
N PHE A 2 -15.73 -13.10 1.89
CA PHE A 2 -16.52 -12.70 3.07
C PHE A 2 -17.03 -13.86 3.94
N GLU A 3 -17.58 -14.92 3.35
CA GLU A 3 -18.07 -16.09 4.11
C GLU A 3 -16.96 -16.91 4.79
N LYS A 4 -15.69 -16.69 4.41
CA LYS A 4 -14.53 -17.42 4.94
C LYS A 4 -13.80 -16.64 6.05
N GLY A 5 -14.30 -15.45 6.42
CA GLY A 5 -13.80 -14.63 7.52
C GLY A 5 -12.52 -13.84 7.22
N THR A 6 -12.19 -12.93 8.14
CA THR A 6 -11.05 -12.01 8.07
C THR A 6 -9.71 -12.73 7.83
N ASP A 7 -9.47 -13.87 8.48
CA ASP A 7 -8.23 -14.64 8.36
C ASP A 7 -7.89 -15.02 6.92
N LYS A 8 -8.90 -15.38 6.11
CA LYS A 8 -8.67 -15.75 4.72
C LYS A 8 -8.34 -14.53 3.87
N ILE A 9 -9.00 -13.40 4.13
CA ILE A 9 -8.75 -12.14 3.44
C ILE A 9 -7.31 -11.69 3.70
N LEU A 10 -6.89 -11.67 4.98
CA LEU A 10 -5.54 -11.27 5.37
C LEU A 10 -4.45 -12.18 4.79
N LYS A 11 -4.69 -13.50 4.70
CA LYS A 11 -3.77 -14.43 4.02
C LYS A 11 -3.57 -14.07 2.56
N LYS A 12 -4.64 -13.76 1.83
CA LYS A 12 -4.55 -13.32 0.43
C LYS A 12 -3.82 -11.98 0.32
N CYS A 13 -4.16 -10.98 1.12
CA CYS A 13 -3.42 -9.70 1.13
C CYS A 13 -1.90 -9.89 1.32
N GLY A 14 -1.48 -10.82 2.19
CA GLY A 14 -0.06 -11.12 2.40
C GLY A 14 0.61 -11.87 1.24
N GLU A 15 -0.13 -12.76 0.57
CA GLU A 15 0.31 -13.48 -0.62
C GLU A 15 0.57 -12.50 -1.77
N GLU A 16 -0.44 -11.70 -2.15
CA GLU A 16 -0.31 -10.75 -3.27
C GLU A 16 0.78 -9.71 -3.00
N CYS A 17 0.93 -9.24 -1.76
CA CYS A 17 1.98 -8.30 -1.39
C CYS A 17 3.39 -8.90 -1.63
N SER A 18 3.57 -10.18 -1.33
CA SER A 18 4.83 -10.88 -1.59
C SER A 18 5.06 -11.08 -3.09
N GLU A 19 4.00 -11.36 -3.85
CA GLU A 19 4.06 -11.54 -5.30
C GLU A 19 4.38 -10.21 -6.02
N VAL A 20 3.78 -9.08 -5.61
CA VAL A 20 4.16 -7.73 -6.08
C VAL A 20 5.66 -7.47 -5.87
N ILE A 21 6.20 -7.79 -4.68
CA ILE A 21 7.62 -7.60 -4.38
C ILE A 21 8.50 -8.44 -5.33
N ILE A 22 8.10 -9.68 -5.60
CA ILE A 22 8.84 -10.60 -6.47
C ILE A 22 8.77 -10.13 -7.93
N ALA A 23 7.57 -9.81 -8.43
CA ALA A 23 7.34 -9.34 -9.80
C ALA A 23 8.13 -8.05 -10.09
N ALA A 24 8.05 -7.06 -9.18
CA ALA A 24 8.78 -5.81 -9.31
C ALA A 24 10.30 -6.03 -9.28
N LYS A 25 10.80 -6.93 -8.42
CA LYS A 25 12.23 -7.28 -8.35
C LYS A 25 12.71 -7.96 -9.64
N ASN A 26 11.86 -8.74 -10.29
CA ASN A 26 12.18 -9.45 -11.53
C ASN A 26 12.12 -8.54 -12.77
N GLY A 27 11.60 -7.32 -12.64
CA GLY A 27 11.47 -6.38 -13.75
C GLY A 27 10.39 -6.80 -14.76
N ASP A 28 9.40 -7.57 -14.31
CA ASP A 28 8.25 -7.94 -15.14
C ASP A 28 7.10 -6.96 -14.90
N ASP A 29 7.00 -5.93 -15.76
CA ASP A 29 5.99 -4.89 -15.63
C ASP A 29 4.56 -5.44 -15.76
N HIS A 30 4.37 -6.47 -16.59
CA HIS A 30 3.05 -7.06 -16.79
C HIS A 30 2.62 -7.81 -15.53
N GLU A 31 3.48 -8.67 -15.01
CA GLU A 31 3.22 -9.39 -13.76
C GLU A 31 3.03 -8.40 -12.61
N THR A 32 3.86 -7.36 -12.52
CA THR A 32 3.74 -6.34 -11.48
C THR A 32 2.37 -5.66 -11.50
N VAL A 33 1.83 -5.34 -12.69
CA VAL A 33 0.49 -4.76 -12.82
C VAL A 33 -0.60 -5.75 -12.39
N LEU A 34 -0.46 -7.04 -12.72
CA LEU A 34 -1.39 -8.08 -12.30
C LEU A 34 -1.41 -8.20 -10.77
N GLU A 35 -0.25 -8.36 -10.14
CA GLU A 35 -0.13 -8.55 -8.70
C GLU A 35 -0.58 -7.32 -7.91
N ILE A 36 -0.32 -6.11 -8.42
CA ILE A 36 -0.86 -4.88 -7.83
C ILE A 36 -2.38 -4.87 -7.90
N SER A 37 -2.95 -5.33 -9.01
CA SER A 37 -4.41 -5.38 -9.20
C SER A 37 -5.06 -6.36 -8.22
N ASP A 38 -4.45 -7.54 -8.02
CA ASP A 38 -4.93 -8.54 -7.06
C ASP A 38 -4.79 -8.07 -5.61
N LEU A 39 -3.67 -7.41 -5.27
CA LEU A 39 -3.50 -6.78 -3.96
C LEU A 39 -4.58 -5.72 -3.70
N LEU A 40 -4.84 -4.82 -4.66
CA LEU A 40 -5.88 -3.79 -4.53
C LEU A 40 -7.27 -4.41 -4.38
N TYR A 41 -7.58 -5.47 -5.14
CA TYR A 41 -8.84 -6.20 -5.00
C TYR A 41 -9.01 -6.76 -3.58
N HIS A 42 -7.98 -7.42 -3.04
CA HIS A 42 -8.02 -7.98 -1.70
C HIS A 42 -8.09 -6.92 -0.60
N LEU A 43 -7.46 -5.76 -0.79
CA LEU A 43 -7.61 -4.60 0.09
C LEU A 43 -9.04 -4.03 0.07
N MET A 44 -9.68 -3.91 -1.11
CA MET A 44 -11.07 -3.47 -1.20
C MET A 44 -12.03 -4.45 -0.52
N VAL A 45 -11.79 -5.77 -0.66
CA VAL A 45 -12.55 -6.80 0.07
C VAL A 45 -12.36 -6.67 1.58
N LEU A 46 -11.14 -6.40 2.06
CA LEU A 46 -10.87 -6.14 3.47
C LEU A 46 -11.62 -4.90 3.97
N MET A 47 -11.59 -3.80 3.21
CA MET A 47 -12.30 -2.57 3.57
C MET A 47 -13.79 -2.82 3.77
N VAL A 48 -14.44 -3.53 2.84
CA VAL A 48 -15.86 -3.89 2.98
C VAL A 48 -16.11 -4.79 4.20
N ASN A 49 -15.19 -5.73 4.49
CA ASN A 49 -15.31 -6.63 5.64
C ASN A 49 -15.21 -5.89 6.98
N GLU A 50 -14.33 -4.89 7.07
CA GLU A 50 -14.08 -4.11 8.29
C GLU A 50 -14.96 -2.85 8.39
N GLY A 51 -15.78 -2.57 7.37
CA GLY A 51 -16.63 -1.37 7.32
C GLY A 51 -15.84 -0.07 7.12
N ILE A 52 -14.66 -0.14 6.50
CA ILE A 52 -13.82 1.02 6.19
C ILE A 52 -14.25 1.59 4.84
N LEU A 53 -14.53 2.89 4.78
CA LEU A 53 -14.91 3.55 3.54
C LEU A 53 -13.67 3.98 2.75
N LEU A 54 -13.80 4.10 1.43
CA LEU A 54 -12.74 4.62 0.58
C LEU A 54 -12.36 6.06 0.98
N ASP A 55 -13.36 6.88 1.31
CA ASP A 55 -13.19 8.25 1.81
C ASP A 55 -12.30 8.33 3.06
N ASP A 56 -12.34 7.32 3.94
CA ASP A 56 -11.49 7.28 5.15
C ASP A 56 -10.02 7.10 4.75
N VAL A 57 -9.75 6.25 3.75
CA VAL A 57 -8.41 6.00 3.20
C VAL A 57 -7.92 7.22 2.42
N GLU A 58 -8.77 7.85 1.62
CA GLU A 58 -8.45 9.07 0.86
C GLU A 58 -8.06 10.22 1.78
N GLN A 59 -8.82 10.47 2.85
CA GLN A 59 -8.49 11.50 3.85
C GLN A 59 -7.13 11.25 4.51
N GLU A 60 -6.79 10.00 4.79
CA GLU A 60 -5.48 9.65 5.35
C GLU A 60 -4.36 9.85 4.32
N LEU A 61 -4.59 9.54 3.05
CA LEU A 61 -3.63 9.80 1.96
C LEU A 61 -3.40 11.30 1.76
N GLU A 62 -4.44 12.13 1.83
CA GLU A 62 -4.33 13.59 1.75
C GLU A 62 -3.47 14.13 2.90
N LYS A 63 -3.76 13.76 4.15
CA LYS A 63 -2.96 14.13 5.34
C LYS A 63 -1.49 13.70 5.21
N ARG A 64 -1.21 12.57 4.56
CA ARG A 64 0.16 12.11 4.31
C ARG A 64 0.86 12.95 3.25
N SER A 65 0.15 13.35 2.19
CA SER A 65 0.69 14.18 1.12
C SER A 65 1.14 15.56 1.64
N GLU A 66 0.38 16.15 2.56
CA GLU A 66 0.71 17.42 3.21
C GLU A 66 2.01 17.34 4.02
N LYS A 67 2.27 16.20 4.68
CA LYS A 67 3.51 15.98 5.44
C LYS A 67 4.73 15.79 4.53
N THR A 68 4.57 15.16 3.37
CA THR A 68 5.65 14.99 2.39
C THR A 68 6.06 16.32 1.77
N GLY A 69 5.14 17.28 1.64
CA GLY A 69 5.47 18.66 1.26
C GLY A 69 6.33 19.41 2.28
N ASN A 70 6.40 18.92 3.52
CA ASN A 70 7.18 19.48 4.62
C ASN A 70 8.57 18.80 4.73
N LEU A 71 9.26 18.65 3.59
CA LEU A 71 10.64 18.17 3.53
C LEU A 71 11.47 18.95 4.56
N LYS A 72 11.91 18.24 5.60
CA LYS A 72 12.81 18.77 6.63
C LYS A 72 13.92 19.55 5.92
N GLN A 73 14.10 20.83 6.25
CA GLN A 73 15.29 21.56 5.84
C GLN A 73 16.50 20.72 6.25
N PHE A 74 17.23 20.21 5.27
CA PHE A 74 18.55 19.65 5.52
C PHE A 74 19.37 20.78 6.12
N HIS A 75 19.70 20.70 7.41
CA HIS A 75 20.71 21.56 8.00
C HIS A 75 22.00 21.28 7.24
N GLN A 76 22.46 22.25 6.45
CA GLN A 76 23.85 22.26 6.00
C GLN A 76 24.71 22.38 7.24
N VAL A 77 25.40 21.30 7.60
CA VAL A 77 26.47 21.37 8.59
C VAL A 77 27.64 22.01 7.87
N ASP A 78 27.93 23.28 8.21
CA ASP A 78 29.10 23.99 7.73
C ASP A 78 30.37 23.21 8.10
N LYS A 79 30.93 22.48 7.13
CA LYS A 79 32.25 21.86 7.25
C LYS A 79 33.30 22.89 6.87
N ASN A 80 33.55 23.84 7.76
CA ASN A 80 34.77 24.63 7.76
C ASN A 80 35.29 24.75 9.20
N THR A 81 35.95 23.69 9.68
CA THR A 81 37.11 23.73 10.57
C THR A 81 37.93 22.47 10.36
#